data_AF-A0A1M7QHZ6-F1
#
_entry.id   AF-A0A1M7QHZ6-F1
#
_cell.length_a   1.000
_cell.length_b   1.000
_cell.length_c   1.000
_cell.angle_alpha   90.00
_cell.angle_beta   90.00
_cell.angle_gamma   90.00
#
_symmetry.space_group_name_H-M   'P 1'
#
loop_
_entity.id
_entity.type
_entity.pdbx_description
1 polymer ?
#
loop_
_entity_poly.entity_id
_entity_poly.type
_entity_poly.pdbx_seq_one_letter_code
_entity_poly.pdbx_strand_id
1 'polypeptide(L)'
;MTTLPSDSFQAIADPSRREILLMLAGDKKSINAIAEQFDISRPAISKHIKVLYQAGFITFEEKGRERYCILRQEGFDELKEWISFFDNFWKERLGKLEQLLEKHPDIARKKK
;
A
#
# COMPACT_ATOMS: atom_id res chain seq x y z
N MET A 1 1.93 25.23 -10.30
CA MET A 1 0.75 24.41 -9.92
C MET A 1 1.21 23.34 -8.96
N THR A 2 1.06 23.59 -7.66
CA THR A 2 1.33 22.62 -6.59
C THR A 2 0.30 21.52 -6.70
N THR A 3 0.67 20.39 -7.31
CA THR A 3 -0.19 19.20 -7.28
C THR A 3 -0.26 18.75 -5.83
N LEU A 4 -1.45 18.79 -5.23
CA LEU A 4 -1.70 18.16 -3.93
C LEU A 4 -1.10 16.74 -3.97
N PRO A 5 -0.35 16.32 -2.94
CA PRO A 5 0.13 14.95 -2.83
C PRO A 5 -1.06 14.02 -3.08
N SER A 6 -0.88 13.07 -4.00
CA SER A 6 -1.95 12.12 -4.26
C SER A 6 -2.14 11.28 -3.00
N ASP A 7 -3.37 11.20 -2.51
CA ASP A 7 -3.75 10.41 -1.33
C ASP A 7 -3.23 8.97 -1.44
N SER A 8 -2.65 8.44 -0.35
CA SER A 8 -1.95 7.14 -0.37
C SER A 8 -2.91 5.99 -0.64
N PHE A 9 -4.13 6.02 -0.08
CA PHE A 9 -5.17 5.04 -0.32
C PHE A 9 -5.65 5.06 -1.77
N GLN A 10 -5.88 6.25 -2.33
CA GLN A 10 -6.24 6.40 -3.73
C GLN A 10 -5.12 5.88 -4.65
N ALA A 11 -3.86 6.14 -4.31
CA ALA A 11 -2.72 5.65 -5.06
C ALA A 11 -2.60 4.12 -5.02
N ILE A 12 -2.97 3.44 -3.93
CA ILE A 12 -2.95 1.96 -3.90
C ILE A 12 -4.28 1.30 -4.27
N ALA A 13 -5.36 2.04 -4.52
CA ALA A 13 -6.67 1.48 -4.87
C ALA A 13 -6.68 0.74 -6.21
N ASP A 14 -5.80 1.11 -7.13
CA ASP A 14 -5.69 0.51 -8.47
C ASP A 14 -4.78 -0.72 -8.48
N PRO A 15 -5.22 -1.84 -9.11
CA PRO A 15 -4.46 -3.09 -9.11
C PRO A 15 -3.13 -2.96 -9.85
N SER A 16 -3.08 -2.27 -10.99
CA SER A 16 -1.84 -2.09 -11.75
C SER A 16 -0.80 -1.32 -10.95
N ARG A 17 -1.20 -0.31 -10.17
CA ARG A 17 -0.30 0.40 -9.25
C ARG A 17 0.26 -0.53 -8.17
N ARG A 18 -0.56 -1.40 -7.57
CA ARG A 18 -0.08 -2.39 -6.59
C ARG A 18 0.91 -3.38 -7.23
N GLU A 19 0.66 -3.80 -8.46
CA GLU A 19 1.55 -4.70 -9.21
C GLU A 19 2.90 -4.04 -9.52
N ILE A 20 2.91 -2.76 -9.90
CA ILE A 20 4.15 -1.98 -10.06
C ILE A 20 4.94 -1.95 -8.74
N LEU A 21 4.29 -1.70 -7.60
CA LEU A 21 4.96 -1.67 -6.30
C LEU A 21 5.56 -3.04 -5.93
N LEU A 22 4.82 -4.12 -6.16
CA LEU A 22 5.31 -5.50 -5.94
C LEU A 22 6.52 -5.81 -6.84
N MET A 23 6.49 -5.37 -8.09
CA MET A 23 7.60 -5.53 -9.02
C MET A 23 8.87 -4.80 -8.59
N LEU A 24 8.70 -3.61 -7.99
CA LEU A 24 9.80 -2.78 -7.46
C LEU A 24 10.31 -3.24 -6.08
N ALA A 25 9.61 -4.15 -5.40
CA ALA A 25 10.06 -4.72 -4.13
C ALA A 25 11.32 -5.60 -4.28
N GLY A 26 11.55 -6.15 -5.49
CA GLY A 26 12.72 -6.99 -5.77
C GLY A 26 13.96 -6.20 -6.19
N ASP A 27 13.81 -5.21 -7.07
CA ASP A 27 14.89 -4.32 -7.54
C ASP A 27 14.31 -3.08 -8.25
N LYS A 28 15.12 -2.04 -8.42
CA LYS A 28 14.77 -0.88 -9.24
C LYS A 28 14.61 -1.27 -10.71
N LYS A 29 13.65 -0.65 -11.39
CA LYS A 29 13.37 -0.93 -12.82
C LYS A 29 13.19 0.34 -13.61
N SER A 30 13.62 0.31 -14.88
CA SER A 30 13.35 1.41 -15.79
C SER A 30 11.85 1.49 -16.12
N ILE A 31 11.36 2.66 -16.48
CA ILE A 31 9.96 2.84 -16.89
C ILE A 31 9.62 1.92 -18.09
N ASN A 32 10.56 1.72 -19.00
CA ASN A 32 10.38 0.82 -20.14
C ASN A 32 10.23 -0.63 -19.69
N ALA A 33 11.11 -1.09 -18.79
CA ALA A 33 11.04 -2.46 -18.26
C ALA A 33 9.74 -2.71 -17.50
N ILE A 34 9.23 -1.72 -16.77
CA ILE A 34 7.91 -1.81 -16.12
C ILE A 34 6.82 -1.92 -17.20
N ALA A 35 6.83 -1.04 -18.20
CA ALA A 35 5.78 -1.01 -19.21
C ALA A 35 5.69 -2.29 -20.07
N GLU A 36 6.80 -3.00 -20.26
CA GLU A 36 6.84 -4.28 -20.98
C GLU A 36 6.12 -5.43 -20.26
N GLN A 37 5.79 -5.28 -18.97
CA GLN A 37 5.08 -6.29 -18.18
C GLN A 37 3.56 -6.09 -18.16
N PHE A 38 3.02 -5.11 -18.87
CA PHE A 38 1.59 -4.82 -18.88
C PHE A 38 1.04 -4.76 -20.30
N ASP A 39 -0.18 -5.29 -20.49
CA ASP A 39 -0.93 -5.24 -21.75
C ASP A 39 -1.64 -3.88 -21.98
N ILE A 40 -1.09 -2.79 -21.43
CA ILE A 40 -1.62 -1.44 -21.59
C ILE A 40 -0.58 -0.50 -22.20
N SER A 41 -1.04 0.64 -22.69
CA SER A 41 -0.15 1.59 -23.36
C SER A 41 0.91 2.18 -22.42
N ARG A 42 2.10 2.47 -22.96
CA ARG A 42 3.19 3.17 -22.23
C ARG A 42 2.75 4.49 -21.57
N PRO A 43 1.92 5.34 -22.22
CA PRO A 43 1.37 6.53 -21.56
C PRO A 43 0.49 6.21 -20.34
N ALA A 44 -0.27 5.11 -20.38
CA ALA A 44 -1.06 4.67 -19.23
C ALA A 44 -0.15 4.26 -18.07
N ILE A 45 0.89 3.46 -18.30
CA ILE A 45 1.88 3.10 -17.28
C ILE A 45 2.59 4.32 -16.72
N SER A 46 2.98 5.27 -17.57
CA SER A 46 3.58 6.53 -17.14
C SER A 46 2.67 7.33 -16.20
N LYS A 47 1.35 7.27 -16.41
CA LYS A 47 0.36 7.88 -15.51
C LYS A 47 0.31 7.17 -14.17
N HIS A 48 0.29 5.83 -14.14
CA HIS A 48 0.35 5.06 -12.88
C HIS A 48 1.62 5.38 -12.08
N ILE A 49 2.78 5.39 -12.74
CA ILE A 49 4.07 5.75 -12.14
C ILE A 49 4.05 7.17 -11.59
N LYS A 50 3.49 8.14 -12.31
CA LYS A 50 3.37 9.52 -11.84
C LYS A 50 2.54 9.63 -10.57
N VAL A 51 1.42 8.92 -10.49
CA VAL A 51 0.57 8.89 -9.28
C VAL A 51 1.34 8.30 -8.09
N LEU A 52 2.03 7.17 -8.30
CA LEU A 52 2.84 6.54 -7.25
C LEU A 52 3.98 7.46 -6.77
N TYR A 53 4.62 8.18 -7.68
CA TYR A 53 5.65 9.17 -7.35
C TYR A 53 5.07 10.34 -6.53
N GLN A 54 3.92 10.88 -6.95
CA GLN A 54 3.25 11.97 -6.25
C GLN A 54 2.72 11.58 -4.87
N ALA A 55 2.40 10.30 -4.67
CA ALA A 55 1.99 9.73 -3.39
C ALA A 55 3.17 9.23 -2.54
N GLY A 56 4.42 9.40 -3.00
CA GLY A 56 5.61 9.06 -2.22
C GLY A 56 5.96 7.57 -2.16
N PHE A 57 5.26 6.70 -2.89
CA PHE A 57 5.57 5.26 -2.93
C PHE A 57 6.85 4.94 -3.70
N ILE A 58 7.24 5.81 -4.62
CA ILE A 58 8.43 5.63 -5.44
C ILE A 58 9.19 6.95 -5.60
N THR A 59 10.47 6.84 -5.95
CA THR A 59 11.31 7.93 -6.45
C THR A 59 11.97 7.52 -7.77
N PHE A 60 12.69 8.45 -8.39
CA PHE A 60 13.49 8.20 -9.57
C PHE A 60 14.98 8.34 -9.29
N GLU A 61 15.77 7.49 -9.93
CA GLU A 61 17.22 7.65 -10.06
C GLU A 61 17.59 7.70 -11.54
N GLU A 62 18.43 8.66 -11.91
CA GLU A 62 18.91 8.81 -13.28
C GLU A 62 20.23 8.06 -13.46
N LYS A 63 20.27 7.17 -14.46
CA LYS A 63 21.49 6.46 -14.86
C LYS A 63 21.69 6.63 -16.36
N GLY A 64 22.49 7.63 -16.72
CA GLY A 64 22.69 8.02 -18.12
C GLY A 64 21.41 8.61 -18.71
N ARG A 65 20.84 7.96 -19.74
CA ARG A 65 19.60 8.40 -20.41
C ARG A 65 18.35 7.74 -19.84
N GLU A 66 18.48 6.80 -18.91
CA GLU A 66 17.37 6.05 -18.34
C GLU A 66 17.00 6.54 -16.94
N ARG A 67 15.69 6.51 -16.65
CA ARG A 67 15.12 6.76 -15.33
C ARG A 67 14.64 5.45 -14.72
N TYR A 68 15.17 5.14 -13.54
CA TYR A 68 14.83 3.96 -12.76
C TYR A 68 13.87 4.34 -11.64
N CYS A 69 12.75 3.65 -11.56
CA CYS A 69 11.83 3.72 -10.45
C CYS A 69 12.37 2.91 -9.27
N ILE A 70 12.33 3.49 -8.07
CA ILE A 70 12.81 2.89 -6.83
C ILE A 70 11.70 2.99 -5.79
N LEU A 71 11.42 1.90 -5.07
CA LEU A 71 10.45 1.87 -3.99
C LEU A 71 10.89 2.76 -2.81
N ARG A 72 9.94 3.44 -2.18
CA ARG A 72 10.14 4.33 -1.04
C ARG A 72 9.23 3.93 0.10
N GLN A 73 9.77 3.88 1.31
CA GLN A 73 9.00 3.51 2.50
C GLN A 73 7.98 4.59 2.85
N GLU A 74 8.29 5.85 2.56
CA GLU A 74 7.52 7.03 2.97
C GLU A 74 6.06 6.97 2.49
N GLY A 75 5.79 6.45 1.30
CA GLY A 75 4.42 6.28 0.80
C GLY A 75 3.58 5.27 1.58
N PHE A 76 4.20 4.39 2.38
CA PHE A 76 3.52 3.35 3.16
C PHE A 76 3.23 3.77 4.60
N ASP A 77 3.82 4.85 5.10
CA ASP A 77 3.74 5.21 6.51
C ASP A 77 2.29 5.53 6.93
N GLU A 78 1.57 6.32 6.13
CA GLU A 78 0.15 6.63 6.38
C GLU A 78 -0.73 5.37 6.40
N LEU A 79 -0.52 4.45 5.44
CA LEU A 79 -1.24 3.19 5.38
C LEU A 79 -0.97 2.34 6.62
N LYS A 80 0.29 2.25 7.03
CA LYS A 80 0.73 1.47 8.18
C LYS A 80 0.14 2.01 9.48
N GLU A 81 0.13 3.32 9.67
CA GLU A 81 -0.47 3.97 10.84
C GLU A 81 -1.97 3.66 10.92
N TRP A 82 -2.67 3.79 9.81
CA TRP A 82 -4.11 3.53 9.74
C TRP A 82 -4.44 2.06 10.03
N ILE A 83 -3.73 1.11 9.43
CA ILE A 83 -3.92 -0.32 9.68
C ILE A 83 -3.60 -0.64 11.16
N SER A 84 -2.52 -0.09 11.69
CA SER A 84 -2.10 -0.32 13.08
C SER A 84 -3.17 0.15 14.09
N PHE A 85 -3.86 1.25 13.79
CA PHE A 85 -4.97 1.73 14.62
C PHE A 85 -6.09 0.68 14.69
N PHE A 86 -6.53 0.15 13.55
CA PHE A 86 -7.62 -0.84 13.52
C PHE A 86 -7.21 -2.19 14.11
N ASP A 87 -5.97 -2.61 13.91
CA ASP A 87 -5.43 -3.81 14.56
C ASP A 87 -5.52 -3.70 16.09
N ASN A 88 -5.13 -2.55 16.65
CA ASN A 88 -5.23 -2.30 18.08
C ASN A 88 -6.67 -2.23 18.56
N PHE A 89 -7.54 -1.53 17.82
CA PHE A 89 -8.97 -1.46 18.13
C PHE A 89 -9.61 -2.86 18.24
N TRP A 90 -9.36 -3.74 17.27
CA TRP A 90 -9.93 -5.09 17.27
C TRP A 90 -9.33 -5.97 18.37
N LYS A 91 -8.02 -5.87 18.64
CA LYS A 91 -7.37 -6.58 19.76
C LYS A 91 -7.99 -6.21 21.10
N GLU A 92 -8.21 -4.91 21.35
CA GLU A 92 -8.85 -4.46 22.59
C GLU A 92 -10.29 -4.96 22.73
N ARG A 93 -11.05 -4.94 21.62
CA ARG A 93 -12.43 -5.43 21.61
C ARG A 93 -12.49 -6.92 21.92
N LEU A 94 -11.61 -7.71 21.33
CA LEU A 94 -11.53 -9.14 21.57
C LEU A 94 -11.11 -9.44 23.02
N GLY A 95 -10.10 -8.74 23.55
CA GLY A 95 -9.68 -8.91 24.94
C GLY A 95 -10.78 -8.56 25.95
N LYS A 96 -11.60 -7.54 25.69
CA LYS A 96 -12.78 -7.22 26.53
C LYS A 96 -13.81 -8.34 26.51
N LEU A 97 -14.02 -8.97 25.35
CA LEU A 97 -14.94 -10.11 25.22
C LEU A 97 -14.42 -11.32 26.01
N GLU A 98 -13.13 -11.64 25.90
CA GLU A 98 -12.50 -12.73 26.65
C GLU A 98 -12.67 -12.54 28.16
N GLN A 99 -12.41 -11.34 28.68
CA GLN A 99 -12.61 -11.03 30.10
C GLN A 99 -14.07 -11.17 30.56
N LEU A 100 -15.05 -10.86 29.70
CA LEU A 100 -16.47 -11.04 30.04
C LEU A 100 -16.85 -12.52 30.08
N LEU A 101 -16.31 -13.34 29.17
CA LEU A 101 -16.54 -14.78 29.15
C LEU A 101 -15.91 -15.48 30.35
N GLU A 102 -14.72 -15.05 30.78
CA GLU A 102 -14.08 -15.55 32.01
C GLU A 102 -14.91 -15.21 33.26
N LYS A 103 -15.50 -14.02 33.31
CA LYS A 103 -16.34 -13.57 34.43
C LYS A 103 -17.73 -14.22 34.46
N HIS A 104 -18.22 -14.73 33.33
CA HIS A 104 -19.54 -15.31 33.18
C HIS A 104 -19.50 -16.64 32.39
N PRO A 105 -18.98 -17.73 33.00
CA PRO A 105 -18.82 -19.03 32.33
C PRO A 105 -20.14 -19.66 31.87
N ASP A 106 -21.27 -19.20 32.43
CA ASP A 106 -22.62 -19.65 32.08
C ASP A 106 -23.04 -19.21 30.67
N ILE A 107 -22.47 -18.09 30.17
CA ILE A 107 -22.71 -17.57 28.82
C ILE A 107 -21.98 -18.43 27.78
N ALA A 108 -20.81 -18.97 28.13
CA ALA A 108 -20.02 -19.85 27.25
C ALA A 108 -20.68 -21.23 27.03
N ARG A 109 -21.52 -21.69 27.97
CA ARG A 109 -22.13 -23.03 27.96
C ARG A 109 -23.49 -23.12 27.24
N LYS A 110 -24.06 -22.01 26.78
CA LYS A 110 -25.40 -21.98 26.13
C LYS A 110 -25.42 -22.34 24.63
N LYS A 111 -24.35 -22.92 24.08
CA LYS A 111 -24.43 -23.67 22.81
C LYS A 111 -24.76 -25.13 23.12
N LYS A 112 -26.05 -25.45 23.22
CA LYS A 112 -26.55 -26.82 23.07
C LYS A 112 -27.80 -26.78 22.20
#